data_AF-A0A0P7CCX8-F1
#
_entry.id   AF-A0A0P7CCX8-F1
#
_cell.length_a   1.000
_cell.length_b   1.000
_cell.length_c   1.000
_cell.angle_alpha   90.00
_cell.angle_beta   90.00
_cell.angle_gamma   90.00
#
_symmetry.space_group_name_H-M   'P 1'
#
loop_
_entity.id
_entity.type
_entity.pdbx_description
1 polymer ?
#
loop_
_entity_poly.entity_id
_entity_poly.type
_entity_poly.pdbx_seq_one_letter_code
_entity_poly.pdbx_strand_id
1 'polypeptide(L)'
;MSLITEREPTLLVNDADRRLTYRWVVRRVDEDIDPATLVVNLKIRHHGPSKEFYAELRNETETDRGIGIEKFGWNDPVWHRRKPVARYSRKGLRAFAEATLAALRQADAAGEPLHVDLVDTPPAADPSDTSPPAAAPVDGLSHGAQ
;
A
#
# COMPACT_ATOMS: atom_id res chain seq x y z
N MET A 1 3.35 15.75 0.61
CA MET A 1 1.98 15.95 0.07
C MET A 1 1.11 14.84 0.63
N SER A 2 -0.07 15.18 1.12
CA SER A 2 -0.91 14.29 1.93
C SER A 2 -2.00 13.64 1.09
N LEU A 3 -1.87 12.34 0.80
CA LEU A 3 -2.79 11.61 -0.08
C LEU A 3 -4.25 11.70 0.38
N ILE A 4 -4.51 11.55 1.68
CA ILE A 4 -5.85 11.36 2.23
C ILE A 4 -6.62 12.69 2.31
N THR A 5 -5.92 13.78 2.63
CA THR A 5 -6.49 15.12 2.70
C THR A 5 -6.67 15.77 1.33
N GLU A 6 -5.73 15.55 0.39
CA GLU A 6 -5.70 16.26 -0.90
C GLU A 6 -6.49 15.56 -2.01
N ARG A 7 -6.78 14.26 -1.88
CA ARG A 7 -7.47 13.48 -2.93
C ARG A 7 -8.78 12.88 -2.43
N GLU A 8 -9.79 12.93 -3.29
CA GLU A 8 -11.05 12.24 -3.04
C GLU A 8 -10.90 10.73 -3.33
N PRO A 9 -11.29 9.86 -2.39
CA PRO A 9 -11.29 8.42 -2.63
C PRO A 9 -12.43 7.99 -3.54
N THR A 10 -12.24 6.85 -4.21
CA THR A 10 -13.34 6.08 -4.78
C THR A 10 -14.05 5.32 -3.67
N LEU A 11 -15.37 5.50 -3.54
CA LEU A 11 -16.19 4.73 -2.61
C LEU A 11 -16.69 3.44 -3.26
N LEU A 12 -16.30 2.30 -2.70
CA LEU A 12 -16.79 0.98 -3.07
C LEU A 12 -17.81 0.51 -2.01
N VAL A 13 -18.98 0.06 -2.47
CA VAL A 13 -20.07 -0.39 -1.60
C VAL A 13 -20.31 -1.87 -1.83
N ASN A 14 -20.19 -2.67 -0.77
CA ASN A 14 -20.61 -4.06 -0.76
C ASN A 14 -21.70 -4.25 0.30
N ASP A 15 -22.96 -4.23 -0.15
CA ASP A 15 -24.12 -4.40 0.72
C ASP A 15 -24.23 -5.81 1.30
N ALA A 16 -23.79 -6.84 0.57
CA ALA A 16 -23.84 -8.23 1.03
C ALA A 16 -22.94 -8.43 2.27
N ASP A 17 -21.73 -7.86 2.21
CA ASP A 17 -20.75 -7.93 3.30
C ASP A 17 -20.91 -6.80 4.32
N ARG A 18 -21.91 -5.93 4.15
CA ARG A 18 -22.14 -4.75 5.01
C ARG A 18 -20.86 -3.92 5.16
N ARG A 19 -20.18 -3.69 4.03
CA ARG A 19 -18.85 -3.08 3.95
C ARG A 19 -18.85 -1.86 3.01
N LEU A 20 -18.17 -0.82 3.45
CA LEU A 20 -17.84 0.37 2.67
C LEU A 20 -16.32 0.47 2.62
N THR A 21 -15.76 0.76 1.44
CA THR A 21 -14.30 0.96 1.29
C THR A 21 -14.06 2.29 0.60
N TYR A 22 -13.30 3.18 1.23
CA TYR A 22 -12.74 4.35 0.56
C TYR A 22 -11.35 3.99 0.05
N ARG A 23 -11.16 4.08 -1.26
CA ARG A 23 -9.93 3.67 -1.96
C ARG A 23 -9.22 4.87 -2.56
N TRP A 24 -7.94 5.02 -2.25
CA TRP A 24 -7.03 5.96 -2.90
C TRP A 24 -6.01 5.20 -3.74
N VAL A 25 -5.87 5.60 -5.01
CA VAL A 25 -4.78 5.12 -5.86
C VAL A 25 -3.55 5.98 -5.61
N VAL A 26 -2.44 5.34 -5.23
CA VAL A 26 -1.19 6.03 -4.92
C VAL A 26 -0.32 6.16 -6.15
N ARG A 27 0.18 5.02 -6.65
CA ARG A 27 1.11 4.92 -7.78
C ARG A 27 1.12 3.51 -8.38
N ARG A 28 1.69 3.40 -9.58
CA ARG A 28 2.13 2.11 -10.12
C ARG A 28 3.39 1.64 -9.40
N VAL A 29 3.48 0.34 -9.17
CA VAL A 29 4.63 -0.34 -8.60
C VAL A 29 4.96 -1.54 -9.47
N ASP A 30 6.24 -1.76 -9.74
CA ASP A 30 6.71 -2.96 -10.42
C ASP A 30 7.05 -3.99 -9.33
N GLU A 31 6.21 -5.00 -9.16
CA GLU A 31 6.51 -6.12 -8.26
C GLU A 31 7.06 -7.29 -9.08
N ASP A 32 8.38 -7.44 -9.11
CA ASP A 32 9.22 -8.51 -9.71
C ASP A 32 8.87 -8.95 -11.16
N ILE A 33 7.65 -9.41 -11.42
CA ILE A 33 7.20 -10.04 -12.67
C ILE A 33 5.91 -9.39 -13.23
N ASP A 34 5.10 -8.71 -12.40
CA ASP A 34 3.82 -8.14 -12.83
C ASP A 34 3.67 -6.67 -12.37
N PRO A 35 3.23 -5.76 -13.27
CA PRO A 35 2.87 -4.41 -12.86
C PRO A 35 1.67 -4.44 -11.93
N ALA A 36 1.76 -3.66 -10.85
CA ALA A 36 0.72 -3.54 -9.88
C ALA A 36 0.48 -2.07 -9.50
N THR A 37 -0.59 -1.85 -8.75
CA THR A 37 -0.99 -0.53 -8.28
C THR A 37 -1.01 -0.54 -6.76
N LEU A 38 -0.22 0.35 -6.18
CA LEU A 38 -0.32 0.62 -4.75
C LEU A 38 -1.58 1.43 -4.47
N VAL A 39 -2.40 0.91 -3.56
CA VAL A 39 -3.63 1.55 -3.10
C VAL A 39 -3.65 1.64 -1.57
N VAL A 40 -4.35 2.65 -1.08
CA VAL A 40 -4.69 2.79 0.34
C VAL A 40 -6.19 2.59 0.48
N ASN A 41 -6.60 1.69 1.37
CA ASN A 41 -8.00 1.33 1.58
C ASN A 41 -8.41 1.58 3.03
N LEU A 42 -9.41 2.44 3.22
CA LEU A 42 -10.16 2.54 4.48
C LEU A 42 -11.37 1.60 4.39
N LYS A 43 -11.25 0.41 4.97
CA LYS A 43 -12.31 -0.61 5.02
C LYS A 43 -13.16 -0.42 6.27
N ILE A 44 -14.46 -0.28 6.09
CA ILE A 44 -15.44 -0.04 7.16
C ILE A 44 -16.51 -1.12 7.10
N ARG A 45 -16.72 -1.85 8.20
CA ARG A 45 -17.66 -2.97 8.27
C ARG A 45 -18.36 -3.06 9.60
N HIS A 46 -19.48 -3.79 9.62
CA HIS A 46 -20.12 -4.22 10.87
C HIS A 46 -19.61 -5.60 11.27
N HIS A 47 -18.97 -5.69 12.43
CA HIS A 47 -18.57 -6.98 13.01
C HIS A 47 -19.72 -7.51 13.88
N GLY A 48 -20.49 -8.44 13.32
CA GLY A 48 -21.69 -9.01 13.95
C GLY A 48 -21.46 -9.56 15.36
N PRO A 49 -20.47 -10.46 15.56
CA PRO A 49 -20.19 -11.05 16.86
C PRO A 49 -19.80 -10.02 17.93
N SER A 50 -18.98 -9.01 17.56
CA SER A 50 -18.50 -7.99 18.49
C SER A 50 -19.46 -6.82 18.69
N LYS A 51 -20.59 -6.79 17.95
CA LYS A 51 -21.57 -5.70 18.01
C LYS A 51 -20.92 -4.32 17.87
N GLU A 52 -20.11 -4.15 16.83
CA GLU A 52 -19.42 -2.89 16.57
C GLU A 52 -19.35 -2.59 15.08
N PHE A 53 -19.25 -1.32 14.76
CA PHE A 53 -18.65 -0.90 13.50
C PHE A 53 -17.14 -0.78 13.70
N TYR A 54 -16.39 -1.29 12.74
CA TYR A 54 -14.95 -1.29 12.73
C TYR A 54 -14.45 -0.72 11.42
N ALA A 55 -13.49 0.19 11.52
CA ALA A 55 -12.80 0.81 10.41
C ALA A 55 -11.29 0.57 10.55
N GLU A 56 -10.66 0.19 9.45
CA GLU A 56 -9.22 0.03 9.37
C GLU A 56 -8.69 0.64 8.06
N LEU A 57 -7.60 1.38 8.17
CA LEU A 57 -6.82 1.86 7.05
C LEU A 57 -5.65 0.90 6.81
N ARG A 58 -5.47 0.48 5.56
CA ARG A 58 -4.43 -0.46 5.15
C ARG A 58 -3.84 -0.06 3.81
N ASN A 59 -2.59 -0.44 3.59
CA ASN A 59 -1.96 -0.38 2.28
C ASN A 59 -2.13 -1.73 1.58
N GLU A 60 -2.43 -1.72 0.29
CA GLU A 60 -2.65 -2.92 -0.51
C GLU A 60 -1.99 -2.74 -1.89
N THR A 61 -1.48 -3.84 -2.45
CA THR A 61 -1.02 -3.87 -3.83
C THR A 61 -2.05 -4.62 -4.68
N GLU A 62 -2.63 -3.92 -5.67
CA GLU A 62 -3.59 -4.48 -6.60
C GLU A 62 -2.90 -4.82 -7.92
N THR A 63 -2.83 -6.12 -8.26
CA THR A 63 -2.26 -6.56 -9.53
C THR A 63 -3.20 -6.20 -10.69
N ASP A 64 -2.65 -5.96 -11.89
CA ASP A 64 -3.45 -5.66 -13.09
C ASP A 64 -4.39 -6.80 -13.53
N ARG A 65 -4.24 -7.99 -12.96
CA ARG A 65 -5.14 -9.14 -13.17
C ARG A 65 -6.42 -9.06 -12.30
N GLY A 66 -6.61 -7.96 -11.57
CA GLY A 66 -7.78 -7.75 -10.70
C GLY A 66 -7.74 -8.57 -9.40
N ILE A 67 -6.61 -9.22 -9.11
CA ILE A 67 -6.39 -9.93 -7.85
C ILE A 67 -5.70 -8.94 -6.91
N GLY A 68 -6.44 -8.50 -5.89
CA GLY A 68 -5.86 -7.76 -4.78
C GLY A 68 -5.00 -8.70 -3.96
N ILE A 69 -3.68 -8.52 -4.01
CA ILE A 69 -2.79 -9.20 -3.08
C ILE A 69 -2.77 -8.31 -1.84
N GLU A 70 -3.55 -8.69 -0.83
CA GLU A 70 -3.41 -8.12 0.52
C GLU A 70 -2.02 -8.54 1.03
N LYS A 71 -0.97 -7.80 0.68
CA LYS A 71 0.32 -7.89 1.35
C LYS A 71 0.11 -7.29 2.73
N PHE A 72 -0.21 -8.13 3.71
CA PHE A 72 -0.24 -7.77 5.11
C PHE A 72 1.14 -7.23 5.48
N GLY A 73 1.30 -5.91 5.52
CA GLY A 73 2.47 -5.30 6.12
C GLY A 73 2.52 -5.67 7.59
N TRP A 74 3.72 -5.81 8.14
CA TRP A 74 3.91 -6.04 9.58
C TRP A 74 3.26 -4.97 10.46
N ASN A 75 2.98 -3.79 9.89
CA ASN A 75 2.42 -2.63 10.58
C ASN A 75 0.95 -2.34 10.21
N ASP A 76 0.26 -3.27 9.53
CA ASP A 76 -1.17 -3.12 9.21
C ASP A 76 -2.09 -3.65 10.32
N PRO A 77 -3.21 -2.97 10.64
CA PRO A 77 -3.63 -1.71 10.04
C PRO A 77 -2.86 -0.51 10.59
N VAL A 78 -2.50 0.42 9.71
CA VAL A 78 -1.77 1.65 10.08
C VAL A 78 -2.62 2.62 10.90
N TRP A 79 -3.94 2.50 10.80
CA TRP A 79 -4.88 3.30 11.57
C TRP A 79 -6.22 2.58 11.69
N HIS A 80 -6.90 2.72 12.82
CA HIS A 80 -8.19 2.07 13.03
C HIS A 80 -9.11 2.88 13.94
N ARG A 81 -10.43 2.66 13.78
CA ARG A 81 -11.46 3.16 14.69
C ARG A 81 -12.56 2.13 14.90
N ARG A 82 -13.13 2.14 16.10
CA ARG A 82 -14.25 1.26 16.46
C ARG A 82 -15.36 2.04 17.13
N LYS A 83 -16.60 1.57 16.95
CA LYS A 83 -17.78 2.11 17.60
C LYS A 83 -18.75 0.98 17.97
N PRO A 84 -19.02 0.77 19.27
CA PRO A 84 -20.04 -0.18 19.70
C PRO A 84 -21.42 0.18 19.14
N VAL A 85 -22.18 -0.82 18.73
CA VAL A 85 -23.56 -0.67 18.23
C VAL A 85 -24.45 -1.84 18.64
N ALA A 86 -25.68 -1.55 19.08
CA ALA A 86 -26.60 -2.60 19.51
C ALA A 86 -26.98 -3.58 18.38
N ARG A 87 -27.12 -3.07 17.15
CA ARG A 87 -27.45 -3.84 15.95
C ARG A 87 -26.94 -3.14 14.68
N TYR A 88 -26.75 -3.92 13.64
CA TYR A 88 -26.48 -3.39 12.30
C TYR A 88 -27.63 -2.47 11.84
N SER A 89 -27.26 -1.35 11.23
CA SER A 89 -28.15 -0.59 10.36
C SER A 89 -27.35 0.04 9.23
N ARG A 90 -27.89 0.03 8.00
CA ARG A 90 -27.24 0.64 6.84
C ARG A 90 -26.99 2.14 7.05
N LYS A 91 -27.97 2.85 7.61
CA LYS A 91 -27.84 4.28 7.97
C LYS A 91 -26.74 4.50 9.01
N GLY A 92 -26.67 3.65 10.03
CA GLY A 92 -25.64 3.73 11.06
C GLY A 92 -24.24 3.48 10.50
N LEU A 93 -24.09 2.52 9.58
CA LEU A 93 -22.82 2.24 8.93
C LEU A 93 -22.34 3.43 8.10
N ARG A 94 -23.23 4.06 7.31
CA ARG A 94 -22.90 5.27 6.53
C ARG A 94 -22.52 6.45 7.41
N ALA A 95 -23.27 6.71 8.47
CA ALA A 95 -22.94 7.79 9.42
C ALA A 95 -21.60 7.55 10.12
N PHE A 96 -21.30 6.29 10.48
CA PHE A 96 -19.98 5.94 11.03
C PHE A 96 -18.88 6.12 9.98
N ALA A 97 -19.14 5.78 8.72
CA ALA A 97 -18.19 5.93 7.62
C ALA A 97 -17.81 7.39 7.37
N GLU A 98 -18.80 8.29 7.27
CA GLU A 98 -18.58 9.74 7.12
C GLU A 98 -17.76 10.32 8.28
N ALA A 99 -18.15 9.99 9.51
CA ALA A 99 -17.43 10.43 10.71
C ALA A 99 -16.01 9.84 10.80
N THR A 100 -15.78 8.67 10.21
CA THR A 100 -14.46 8.02 10.16
C THR A 100 -13.57 8.68 9.13
N LEU A 101 -14.08 8.93 7.92
CA LEU A 101 -13.33 9.63 6.87
C LEU A 101 -12.91 11.03 7.33
N ALA A 102 -13.81 11.77 7.99
CA ALA A 102 -13.48 13.09 8.55
C ALA A 102 -12.36 13.02 9.60
N ALA A 103 -12.43 12.05 10.52
CA ALA A 103 -11.38 11.87 11.52
C ALA A 103 -10.05 11.43 10.91
N LEU A 104 -10.10 10.62 9.85
CA LEU A 104 -8.89 10.20 9.15
C LEU A 104 -8.21 11.39 8.46
N ARG A 105 -8.98 12.27 7.79
CA ARG A 105 -8.44 13.52 7.23
C ARG A 105 -7.85 14.43 8.29
N GLN A 106 -8.45 14.49 9.47
CA GLN A 106 -7.91 15.25 10.58
C GLN A 106 -6.58 14.67 11.09
N ALA A 107 -6.48 13.35 11.23
CA ALA A 107 -5.24 12.66 11.60
C ALA A 107 -4.13 12.90 10.56
N ASP A 108 -4.49 12.88 9.27
CA ASP A 108 -3.58 13.14 8.16
C ASP A 108 -3.05 14.58 8.19
N ALA A 109 -3.94 15.56 8.40
CA ALA A 109 -3.57 16.96 8.59
C ALA A 109 -2.72 17.21 9.85
N ALA A 110 -2.84 16.34 10.86
CA ALA A 110 -2.02 16.39 12.07
C ALA A 110 -0.63 15.74 11.89
N GLY A 111 -0.36 15.14 10.72
CA GLY A 111 0.90 14.49 10.42
C GLY A 111 1.05 13.10 11.05
N GLU A 112 -0.05 12.42 11.36
CA GLU A 112 0.00 11.02 11.79
C GLU A 112 0.58 10.13 10.66
N PRO A 113 1.35 9.08 10.99
CA PRO A 113 1.90 8.16 9.99
C PRO A 113 0.81 7.21 9.47
N LEU A 114 -0.04 7.70 8.56
CA LEU A 114 -1.22 6.99 8.05
C LEU A 114 -0.99 6.16 6.79
N HIS A 115 0.24 6.12 6.30
CA HIS A 115 0.63 5.27 5.18
C HIS A 115 2.06 4.81 5.47
N VAL A 116 2.35 3.54 5.17
CA VAL A 116 3.72 3.06 5.27
C VAL A 116 4.40 3.53 3.99
N ASP A 117 5.43 4.36 4.16
CA ASP A 117 6.45 4.58 3.15
C ASP A 117 7.00 3.21 2.72
N LEU A 118 6.45 2.70 1.61
CA LEU A 118 7.05 1.66 0.82
C LEU A 118 8.26 2.30 0.18
N VAL A 119 9.36 2.29 0.92
CA VAL A 119 10.68 2.70 0.48
C VAL A 119 10.80 2.28 -0.97
N ASP A 120 10.98 3.24 -1.88
CA ASP A 120 11.64 2.97 -3.16
C ASP A 120 13.01 2.44 -2.77
N THR A 121 13.09 1.16 -2.47
CA THR A 121 14.35 0.45 -2.51
C THR A 121 14.49 0.18 -3.99
N PRO A 122 15.26 0.98 -4.75
CA PRO A 122 15.67 0.53 -6.07
C PRO A 122 16.21 -0.88 -5.90
N PRO A 123 15.92 -1.82 -6.82
CA PRO A 123 16.47 -3.17 -6.73
C PRO A 123 17.96 -3.00 -6.44
N ALA A 124 18.42 -3.61 -5.35
CA ALA A 124 19.83 -3.59 -5.02
C ALA A 124 20.55 -4.00 -6.29
N ALA A 125 21.31 -3.07 -6.89
CA ALA A 125 22.07 -3.39 -8.08
C ALA A 125 22.89 -4.62 -7.71
N ASP A 126 22.63 -5.74 -8.39
CA ASP A 126 23.38 -6.97 -8.17
C ASP A 126 24.87 -6.61 -8.20
N PRO A 127 25.65 -6.90 -7.15
CA PRO A 127 27.10 -6.74 -7.22
C PRO A 127 27.65 -7.91 -8.05
N SER A 128 27.30 -7.98 -9.33
CA SER A 128 27.77 -9.01 -10.26
C SER A 128 27.66 -8.52 -11.69
N ASP A 129 28.45 -7.49 -12.02
CA ASP A 129 29.25 -7.55 -13.24
C ASP A 129 30.38 -6.50 -13.21
N THR A 130 31.29 -6.63 -12.24
CA THR A 130 32.67 -6.24 -12.52
C THR A 130 33.28 -7.36 -13.35
N SER A 131 32.97 -7.38 -14.63
CA SER A 131 33.77 -8.10 -15.60
C SER A 131 35.23 -7.62 -15.44
N PRO A 132 36.20 -8.50 -15.15
CA PRO A 132 37.59 -8.09 -15.13
C PRO A 132 37.97 -7.62 -16.54
N PRO A 133 38.83 -6.60 -16.69
CA PRO A 133 39.32 -6.22 -18.01
C PRO A 133 40.01 -7.44 -18.63
N ALA A 134 39.55 -7.84 -19.81
CA ALA A 134 40.20 -8.87 -20.60
C ALA A 134 41.67 -8.48 -20.78
N ALA A 135 42.57 -9.27 -20.21
CA ALA A 135 44.00 -9.14 -20.46
C ALA A 135 44.22 -9.36 -21.96
N ALA A 136 44.64 -8.31 -22.67
CA ALA A 136 45.16 -8.46 -24.02
C ALA A 136 46.41 -9.36 -23.96
N PRO A 137 46.57 -10.34 -24.86
CA PRO A 137 47.82 -11.06 -24.96
C PRO A 137 48.86 -10.10 -25.54
N VAL A 138 49.78 -9.65 -24.69
CA VAL A 138 51.05 -9.07 -25.14
C VAL A 138 51.99 -10.24 -25.44
N ASP A 139 51.95 -10.74 -26.67
CA ASP A 139 53.08 -11.53 -27.19
C ASP A 139 54.27 -10.58 -27.36
N GLY A 140 55.07 -10.51 -26.28
CA GLY A 140 56.37 -9.86 -26.28
C GLY A 140 57.33 -10.65 -27.15
N LEU A 141 57.52 -10.20 -28.39
CA LEU A 141 58.71 -10.52 -29.17
C LEU A 141 59.95 -10.08 -28.39
N SER A 142 60.80 -11.07 -28.12
CA SER A 142 61.96 -11.01 -27.26
C SER A 142 62.97 -9.94 -27.68
N HIS A 143 63.56 -9.30 -26.68
CA HIS A 143 64.76 -8.48 -26.77
C HIS A 143 65.86 -9.18 -27.58
N GLY A 144 66.50 -8.44 -28.49
CA GLY A 144 67.83 -8.78 -28.97
C GLY A 144 68.89 -8.40 -27.94
N ALA A 145 69.99 -9.17 -27.91
CA ALA A 145 71.36 -8.64 -27.81
C ALA A 145 72.37 -9.80 -27.75
N GLN A 146 73.39 -9.66 -28.62
CA GLN A 146 74.74 -10.23 -28.61
C GLN A 146 74.95 -11.67 -29.07
#